data_AF-A0A956AHM0-F1
#
_entry.id   AF-A0A956AHM0-F1
#
_cell.length_a   1.000
_cell.length_b   1.000
_cell.length_c   1.000
_cell.angle_alpha   90.00
_cell.angle_beta   90.00
_cell.angle_gamma   90.00
#
_symmetry.space_group_name_H-M   'P 1'
#
loop_
_entity.id
_entity.type
_entity.pdbx_description
1 polymer ?
#
loop_
_entity_poly.entity_id
_entity_poly.type
_entity_poly.pdbx_seq_one_letter_code
_entity_poly.pdbx_strand_id
1 'polypeptide(L)'
;MTKDQRNPDRGERAARGRVIRRDGRGTRTLPPELEAFARSDDKRLPPRERPEGLRDPRAAALVPGVSNHDARIVHDRRVAALRALIDADAACSTDTTRSALGRALAEARALELWRGRSVADFDAFAEGMLGLDPARARALADDGDAGLFGPSREAGAAVQAPAARQADRELDPEAVAVWMRLEAALDEAAVPGFATLAPRDAAEAAAPVKLRLDLAAGSAPEALHLIGRRMTPLVRDHEKAREERAKRARARAARRREVDAPESDPRLHKQRER
;
A
#
# COMPACT_ATOMS: atom_id res chain seq x y z
N MET A 1 -73.66 13.44 -7.52
CA MET A 1 -73.63 14.57 -8.48
C MET A 1 -72.27 15.26 -8.36
N THR A 2 -71.48 15.22 -9.46
CA THR A 2 -70.46 16.22 -9.94
C THR A 2 -69.48 16.86 -8.95
N LYS A 3 -68.17 17.06 -9.20
CA LYS A 3 -67.29 17.13 -10.40
C LYS A 3 -65.85 17.03 -9.82
N ASP A 4 -64.97 16.17 -10.30
CA ASP A 4 -64.10 16.38 -11.48
C ASP A 4 -63.20 17.63 -11.34
N GLN A 5 -62.12 17.52 -10.56
CA GLN A 5 -60.95 18.41 -10.65
C GLN A 5 -59.82 17.63 -11.31
N ARG A 6 -59.72 17.73 -12.64
CA ARG A 6 -58.61 17.16 -13.40
C ARG A 6 -57.43 18.11 -13.34
N ASN A 7 -56.32 17.54 -12.88
CA ASN A 7 -55.01 18.14 -12.76
C ASN A 7 -54.52 18.70 -14.13
N PRO A 8 -54.16 20.00 -14.25
CA PRO A 8 -53.81 20.66 -15.51
C PRO A 8 -52.45 20.25 -16.12
N ASP A 9 -51.65 19.43 -15.44
CA ASP A 9 -50.28 19.08 -15.85
C ASP A 9 -50.14 18.04 -16.98
N ARG A 10 -51.23 17.63 -17.64
CA ARG A 10 -51.15 16.70 -18.79
C ARG A 10 -50.85 17.36 -20.13
N GLY A 11 -50.89 18.70 -20.23
CA GLY A 11 -50.70 19.42 -21.48
C GLY A 11 -49.24 19.70 -21.88
N GLU A 12 -48.33 19.82 -20.90
CA GLU A 12 -46.96 20.35 -21.17
C GLU A 12 -45.90 19.28 -21.47
N ARG A 13 -46.22 17.99 -21.35
CA ARG A 13 -45.29 16.90 -21.71
C ARG A 13 -45.23 16.60 -23.22
N ALA A 14 -46.09 17.22 -24.03
CA ALA A 14 -46.13 16.98 -25.48
C ALA A 14 -45.09 17.78 -26.29
N ALA A 15 -44.37 18.73 -25.68
CA ALA A 15 -43.47 19.66 -26.38
C ALA A 15 -41.97 19.35 -26.23
N ARG A 16 -41.57 18.19 -25.69
CA ARG A 16 -40.15 17.81 -25.56
C ARG A 16 -39.89 16.43 -26.16
N GLY A 17 -39.32 16.43 -27.36
CA GLY A 17 -38.67 15.28 -27.98
C GLY A 17 -39.60 14.39 -28.80
N ARG A 18 -39.49 14.47 -30.13
CA ARG A 18 -40.06 13.48 -31.05
C ARG A 18 -39.44 12.11 -30.70
N VAL A 19 -40.22 11.22 -30.07
CA VAL A 19 -39.79 9.84 -29.79
C VAL A 19 -39.68 9.11 -31.14
N ILE A 20 -38.47 8.96 -31.64
CA ILE A 20 -38.18 8.08 -32.78
C ILE A 20 -38.32 6.65 -32.26
N ARG A 21 -39.46 6.01 -32.53
CA ARG A 21 -39.59 4.56 -32.33
C ARG A 21 -38.70 3.88 -33.35
N ARG A 22 -37.53 3.38 -32.92
CA ARG A 22 -36.69 2.51 -33.75
C ARG A 22 -37.51 1.29 -34.16
N ASP A 23 -37.50 1.03 -35.45
CA ASP A 23 -38.16 -0.09 -36.10
C ASP A 23 -37.69 -1.38 -35.42
N GLY A 24 -38.61 -2.11 -34.79
CA GLY A 24 -38.34 -3.30 -33.97
C GLY A 24 -37.83 -4.53 -34.73
N ARG A 25 -37.20 -4.35 -35.90
CA ARG A 25 -36.72 -5.42 -36.79
C ARG A 25 -35.21 -5.67 -36.72
N GLY A 26 -34.50 -5.10 -35.74
CA GLY A 26 -33.04 -5.26 -35.61
C GLY A 26 -32.48 -5.43 -34.19
N THR A 27 -33.33 -5.54 -33.16
CA THR A 27 -32.89 -5.48 -31.74
C THR A 27 -33.25 -6.71 -30.90
N ARG A 28 -33.55 -7.85 -31.53
CA ARG A 28 -33.99 -9.07 -30.82
C ARG A 28 -33.08 -10.28 -30.93
N THR A 29 -31.99 -10.21 -31.68
CA THR A 29 -30.98 -11.26 -31.66
C THR A 29 -29.98 -10.93 -30.57
N LEU A 30 -29.92 -11.82 -29.58
CA LEU A 30 -28.86 -11.74 -28.58
C LEU A 30 -27.55 -12.10 -29.31
N PRO A 31 -26.40 -11.56 -28.88
CA PRO A 31 -25.10 -12.07 -29.31
C PRO A 31 -25.07 -13.60 -29.18
N PRO A 32 -24.42 -14.34 -30.10
CA PRO A 32 -24.51 -15.80 -30.17
C PRO A 32 -24.11 -16.50 -28.88
N GLU A 33 -23.16 -15.93 -28.13
CA GLU A 33 -22.75 -16.42 -26.80
C GLU A 33 -23.86 -16.29 -25.75
N LEU A 34 -24.63 -15.20 -25.82
CA LEU A 34 -25.78 -14.96 -24.93
C LEU A 34 -27.00 -15.76 -25.38
N GLU A 35 -27.14 -16.07 -26.68
CA GLU A 35 -28.15 -17.04 -27.16
C GLU A 35 -27.82 -18.47 -26.72
N ALA A 36 -26.56 -18.90 -26.80
CA ALA A 36 -26.11 -20.21 -26.34
C ALA A 36 -26.31 -20.36 -24.82
N PHE A 37 -25.97 -19.32 -24.04
CA PHE A 37 -26.25 -19.29 -22.61
C PHE A 37 -27.76 -19.28 -22.30
N ALA A 38 -28.56 -18.49 -23.03
CA ALA A 38 -30.01 -18.44 -22.84
C ALA A 38 -30.71 -19.76 -23.24
N ARG A 39 -30.13 -20.50 -24.20
CA ARG A 39 -30.55 -21.86 -24.56
C ARG A 39 -30.03 -22.93 -23.60
N SER A 40 -29.27 -22.53 -22.57
CA SER A 40 -28.65 -23.42 -21.58
C SER A 40 -27.61 -24.41 -22.16
N ASP A 41 -27.10 -24.13 -23.36
CA ASP A 41 -26.05 -24.94 -23.99
C ASP A 41 -24.69 -24.73 -23.28
N ASP A 42 -24.48 -23.53 -22.73
CA ASP A 42 -23.32 -23.18 -21.91
C ASP A 42 -23.68 -22.96 -20.44
N LYS A 43 -22.98 -23.64 -19.53
CA LYS A 43 -23.19 -23.52 -18.07
C LYS A 43 -22.59 -22.24 -17.47
N ARG A 44 -21.72 -21.53 -18.21
CA ARG A 44 -21.07 -20.29 -17.76
C ARG A 44 -20.81 -19.36 -18.93
N LEU A 45 -21.08 -18.07 -18.72
CA LEU A 45 -20.65 -17.02 -19.64
C LEU A 45 -19.11 -16.99 -19.71
N PRO A 46 -18.53 -16.74 -20.91
CA PRO A 46 -17.09 -16.57 -21.02
C PRO A 46 -16.63 -15.41 -20.13
N PRO A 47 -15.41 -15.46 -19.58
CA PRO A 47 -14.86 -14.37 -18.79
C PRO A 47 -14.88 -13.10 -19.63
N ARG A 48 -15.64 -12.09 -19.19
CA ARG A 48 -15.61 -10.77 -19.82
C ARG A 48 -14.17 -10.25 -19.75
N GLU A 49 -13.56 -10.00 -20.90
CA GLU A 49 -12.30 -9.25 -20.95
C GLU A 49 -12.56 -7.92 -20.24
N ARG A 50 -11.91 -7.74 -19.09
CA ARG A 50 -12.02 -6.48 -18.35
C ARG A 50 -11.38 -5.42 -19.26
N PRO A 51 -12.09 -4.36 -19.65
CA PRO A 51 -11.45 -3.29 -20.40
C PRO A 51 -10.23 -2.83 -19.61
N GLU A 52 -9.10 -2.60 -20.29
CA GLU A 52 -7.92 -2.02 -19.65
C GLU A 52 -8.40 -0.79 -18.87
N GLY A 53 -8.22 -0.82 -17.55
CA GLY A 53 -8.68 0.26 -16.69
C GLY A 53 -8.14 1.59 -17.20
N LEU A 54 -8.97 2.63 -17.17
CA LEU A 54 -8.55 3.98 -17.54
C LEU A 54 -7.22 4.28 -16.85
N ARG A 55 -6.13 4.42 -17.62
CA ARG A 55 -4.82 4.83 -17.10
C ARG A 55 -4.88 6.31 -16.78
N ASP A 56 -5.63 6.64 -15.74
CA ASP A 56 -5.67 7.99 -15.20
C ASP A 56 -4.28 8.28 -14.59
N PRO A 57 -3.51 9.24 -15.13
CA PRO A 57 -2.23 9.63 -14.54
C PRO A 57 -2.39 10.18 -13.11
N ARG A 58 -3.62 10.45 -12.66
CA ARG A 58 -3.97 10.93 -11.31
C ARG A 58 -4.48 9.84 -10.37
N ALA A 59 -4.65 8.59 -10.82
CA ALA A 59 -4.99 7.49 -9.92
C ALA A 59 -3.77 7.12 -9.06
N ALA A 60 -3.40 8.03 -8.15
CA ALA A 60 -2.34 7.82 -7.20
C ALA A 60 -2.81 6.80 -6.17
N ALA A 61 -2.08 5.68 -6.08
CA ALA A 61 -2.17 4.83 -4.92
C ALA A 61 -1.80 5.68 -3.69
N LEU A 62 -2.57 5.57 -2.62
CA LEU A 62 -2.31 6.28 -1.36
C LEU A 62 -0.92 5.93 -0.81
N VAL A 63 -0.60 4.64 -0.90
CA VAL A 63 0.71 4.09 -0.59
C VAL A 63 1.14 3.21 -1.75
N PRO A 64 2.33 3.43 -2.33
CA PRO A 64 2.85 2.57 -3.40
C PRO A 64 2.85 1.10 -2.98
N GLY A 65 2.33 0.22 -3.84
CA GLY A 65 2.30 -1.21 -3.57
C GLY A 65 1.21 -1.69 -2.60
N VAL A 66 0.30 -0.81 -2.16
CA VAL A 66 -0.84 -1.18 -1.29
C VAL A 66 -2.15 -0.78 -1.96
N SER A 67 -3.20 -1.58 -1.80
CA SER A 67 -4.53 -1.19 -2.28
C SER A 67 -5.08 -0.03 -1.42
N ASN A 68 -5.80 0.91 -2.03
CA ASN A 68 -6.40 2.02 -1.29
C ASN A 68 -7.40 1.55 -0.23
N HIS A 69 -8.02 0.38 -0.43
CA HIS A 69 -8.90 -0.23 0.56
C HIS A 69 -8.12 -0.69 1.80
N ASP A 70 -7.04 -1.45 1.61
CA ASP A 70 -6.19 -1.91 2.73
C ASP A 70 -5.59 -0.72 3.48
N ALA A 71 -5.06 0.28 2.76
CA ALA A 71 -4.46 1.46 3.39
C ALA A 71 -5.45 2.21 4.29
N ARG A 72 -6.73 2.30 3.89
CA ARG A 72 -7.79 2.93 4.67
C ARG A 72 -8.19 2.10 5.90
N ILE A 73 -8.34 0.78 5.74
CA ILE A 73 -8.66 -0.12 6.86
C ILE A 73 -7.57 -0.06 7.93
N VAL A 74 -6.31 -0.20 7.51
CA VAL A 74 -5.16 -0.15 8.42
C VAL A 74 -5.09 1.20 9.13
N HIS A 75 -5.28 2.29 8.39
CA HIS A 75 -5.36 3.63 8.97
C HIS A 75 -6.44 3.71 10.06
N ASP A 76 -7.68 3.34 9.76
CA ASP A 76 -8.81 3.50 10.68
C ASP A 76 -8.62 2.67 11.95
N ARG A 77 -8.14 1.43 11.80
CA ARG A 77 -7.83 0.54 12.91
C ARG A 77 -6.73 1.12 13.81
N ARG A 78 -5.66 1.67 13.22
CA ARG A 78 -4.55 2.27 13.98
C ARG A 78 -4.92 3.59 14.63
N VAL A 79 -5.75 4.41 13.99
CA VAL A 79 -6.31 5.61 14.62
C VAL A 79 -7.19 5.25 15.81
N ALA A 80 -8.02 4.21 15.72
CA ALA A 80 -8.81 3.75 16.85
C ALA A 80 -7.92 3.31 18.04
N ALA A 81 -6.85 2.57 17.76
CA ALA A 81 -5.89 2.15 18.79
C ALA A 81 -5.14 3.34 19.42
N LEU A 82 -4.71 4.31 18.61
CA LEU A 82 -4.07 5.54 19.10
C LEU A 82 -5.00 6.37 19.98
N ARG A 83 -6.27 6.54 19.58
CA ARG A 83 -7.27 7.25 20.37
C ARG A 83 -7.49 6.58 21.73
N ALA A 84 -7.56 5.25 21.77
CA ALA A 84 -7.66 4.52 23.04
C ALA A 84 -6.46 4.76 23.97
N LEU A 85 -5.24 4.87 23.42
CA LEU A 85 -4.05 5.22 24.20
C LEU A 85 -4.07 6.68 24.68
N ILE A 86 -4.56 7.61 23.86
CA ILE A 86 -4.75 9.02 24.24
C ILE A 86 -5.76 9.13 25.39
N ASP A 87 -6.89 8.44 25.29
CA ASP A 87 -7.92 8.43 26.33
C ASP A 87 -7.38 7.81 27.63
N ALA A 88 -6.57 6.74 27.54
CA ALA A 88 -5.92 6.14 28.69
C ALA A 88 -4.90 7.07 29.35
N ASP A 89 -4.07 7.76 28.57
CA ASP A 89 -3.12 8.76 29.07
C ASP A 89 -3.84 9.95 29.74
N ALA A 90 -4.97 10.38 29.18
CA ALA A 90 -5.80 11.44 29.75
C ALA A 90 -6.49 11.02 31.05
N ALA A 91 -6.97 9.77 31.15
CA ALA A 91 -7.66 9.26 32.33
C ALA A 91 -6.69 8.98 33.49
N CYS A 92 -5.54 8.38 33.21
CA CYS A 92 -4.52 8.06 34.22
C CYS A 92 -3.14 7.96 33.56
N SER A 93 -2.49 9.12 33.42
CA SER A 93 -1.13 9.22 32.88
C SER A 93 -0.13 8.48 33.77
N THR A 94 0.21 7.26 33.39
CA THR A 94 1.32 6.47 33.94
C THR A 94 2.50 6.49 32.98
N ASP A 95 3.72 6.26 33.49
CA ASP A 95 4.93 6.19 32.66
C ASP A 95 4.82 5.13 31.55
N THR A 96 4.18 4.00 31.86
CA THR A 96 3.88 2.93 30.90
C THR A 96 2.92 3.37 29.81
N THR A 97 1.82 4.05 30.15
CA THR A 97 0.82 4.49 29.16
C THR A 97 1.38 5.59 28.27
N ARG A 98 2.12 6.54 28.86
CA ARG A 98 2.80 7.59 28.11
C ARG A 98 3.84 7.03 27.16
N SER A 99 4.64 6.06 27.62
CA SER A 99 5.63 5.37 26.80
C SER A 99 5.00 4.57 25.65
N ALA A 100 3.87 3.88 25.90
CA ALA A 100 3.12 3.18 24.88
C ALA A 100 2.55 4.15 23.81
N LEU A 101 1.99 5.28 24.25
CA LEU A 101 1.50 6.33 23.35
C LEU A 101 2.63 6.95 22.52
N GLY A 102 3.75 7.31 23.17
CA GLY A 102 4.92 7.86 22.49
C GLY A 102 5.47 6.91 21.41
N ARG A 103 5.61 5.62 21.75
CA ARG A 103 6.01 4.59 20.78
C ARG A 103 5.02 4.46 19.63
N ALA A 104 3.72 4.43 19.91
CA ALA A 104 2.70 4.30 18.87
C ALA A 104 2.69 5.52 17.92
N LEU A 105 2.94 6.72 18.44
CA LEU A 105 3.08 7.94 17.64
C LEU A 105 4.38 7.93 16.80
N ALA A 106 5.49 7.45 17.36
CA ALA A 106 6.74 7.28 16.64
C ALA A 106 6.59 6.31 15.46
N GLU A 107 5.92 5.17 15.69
CA GLU A 107 5.61 4.19 14.64
C GLU A 107 4.69 4.78 13.56
N ALA A 108 3.61 5.48 13.97
CA ALA A 108 2.71 6.15 13.03
C ALA A 108 3.43 7.19 12.16
N ARG A 109 4.46 7.85 12.73
CA ARG A 109 5.33 8.79 12.02
C ARG A 109 6.25 8.10 11.02
N ALA A 110 6.96 7.06 11.43
CA ALA A 110 7.87 6.32 10.57
C ALA A 110 7.15 5.61 9.41
N LEU A 111 5.94 5.11 9.65
CA LEU A 111 5.12 4.41 8.66
C LEU A 111 4.22 5.34 7.84
N GLU A 112 4.27 6.65 8.11
CA GLU A 112 3.48 7.68 7.44
C GLU A 112 1.98 7.34 7.38
N LEU A 113 1.42 6.90 8.52
CA LEU A 113 0.08 6.33 8.61
C LEU A 113 -1.01 7.21 7.97
N TRP A 114 -0.83 8.52 8.03
CA TRP A 114 -1.71 9.55 7.49
C TRP A 114 -1.95 9.45 5.97
N ARG A 115 -1.02 8.85 5.22
CA ARG A 115 -1.18 8.60 3.77
C ARG A 115 -2.40 7.72 3.47
N GLY A 116 -2.79 6.83 4.40
CA GLY A 116 -3.97 5.97 4.27
C GLY A 116 -5.30 6.73 4.13
N ARG A 117 -5.34 8.03 4.45
CA ARG A 117 -6.50 8.92 4.24
C ARG A 117 -6.17 10.19 3.44
N SER A 118 -5.07 10.19 2.69
CA SER A 118 -4.62 11.36 1.91
C SER A 118 -4.39 12.62 2.75
N VAL A 119 -4.03 12.46 4.02
CA VAL A 119 -3.66 13.59 4.87
C VAL A 119 -2.24 14.03 4.51
N ALA A 120 -1.94 15.32 4.63
CA ALA A 120 -0.70 15.90 4.11
C ALA A 120 0.54 15.49 4.91
N ASP A 121 0.47 15.60 6.23
CA ASP A 121 1.59 15.40 7.14
C ASP A 121 1.16 14.92 8.53
N PHE A 122 2.14 14.68 9.40
CA PHE A 122 1.94 14.21 10.76
C PHE A 122 1.19 15.21 11.64
N ASP A 123 1.40 16.51 11.44
CA ASP A 123 0.79 17.55 12.27
C ASP A 123 -0.72 17.64 11.98
N ALA A 124 -1.08 17.67 10.69
CA ALA A 124 -2.47 17.64 10.25
C ALA A 124 -3.18 16.34 10.68
N PHE A 125 -2.44 15.23 10.73
CA PHE A 125 -2.95 13.96 11.25
C PHE A 125 -3.19 14.01 12.76
N ALA A 126 -2.23 14.52 13.54
CA ALA A 126 -2.35 14.64 14.99
C ALA A 126 -3.54 15.52 15.38
N GLU A 127 -3.66 16.69 14.78
CA GLU A 127 -4.75 17.62 15.06
C GLU A 127 -6.09 17.08 14.53
N GLY A 128 -6.17 16.77 13.24
CA GLY A 128 -7.44 16.47 12.58
C GLY A 128 -7.99 15.07 12.88
N MET A 129 -7.13 14.08 13.09
CA MET A 129 -7.55 12.68 13.28
C MET A 129 -7.40 12.21 14.72
N LEU A 130 -6.42 12.70 15.48
CA LEU A 130 -6.22 12.29 16.87
C LEU A 130 -6.76 13.30 17.88
N GLY A 131 -7.03 14.54 17.48
CA GLY A 131 -7.43 15.61 18.41
C GLY A 131 -6.31 15.98 19.39
N LEU A 132 -5.06 15.72 19.02
CA LEU A 132 -3.88 15.98 19.85
C LEU A 132 -3.15 17.22 19.34
N ASP A 133 -2.71 18.08 20.25
CA ASP A 133 -1.87 19.22 19.90
C ASP A 133 -0.61 18.76 19.14
N PRO A 134 -0.29 19.33 17.96
CA PRO A 134 0.84 18.88 17.15
C PRO A 134 2.19 18.96 17.86
N ALA A 135 2.43 19.98 18.69
CA ALA A 135 3.69 20.10 19.42
C ALA A 135 3.83 19.00 20.48
N ARG A 136 2.74 18.69 21.21
CA ARG A 136 2.68 17.55 22.13
C ARG A 136 2.86 16.22 21.39
N ALA A 137 2.21 16.05 20.24
CA ALA A 137 2.32 14.83 19.44
C ALA A 137 3.76 14.58 18.99
N ARG A 138 4.47 15.62 18.55
CA ARG A 138 5.89 15.54 18.17
C ARG A 138 6.77 15.16 19.35
N ALA A 139 6.60 15.82 20.51
CA ALA A 139 7.38 15.52 21.70
C ALA A 139 7.24 14.05 22.12
N LEU A 140 5.99 13.55 22.20
CA LEU A 140 5.73 12.14 22.52
C LEU A 140 6.31 11.18 21.47
N ALA A 141 6.20 11.52 20.19
CA ALA A 141 6.77 10.72 19.11
C ALA A 141 8.30 10.69 19.19
N ASP A 142 8.96 11.82 19.50
CA ASP A 142 10.41 11.88 19.65
C ASP A 142 10.91 11.08 20.85
N ASP A 143 10.18 11.09 21.97
CA ASP A 143 10.46 10.24 23.13
C ASP A 143 10.33 8.75 22.78
N GLY A 144 9.28 8.37 22.03
CA GLY A 144 9.09 6.99 21.56
C GLY A 144 10.11 6.54 20.51
N ASP A 145 10.56 7.47 19.65
CA ASP A 145 11.53 7.25 18.58
C ASP A 145 12.89 6.83 19.12
N ALA A 146 13.32 7.45 20.24
CA ALA A 146 14.55 7.07 20.93
C ALA A 146 14.56 5.59 21.36
N GLY A 147 13.38 5.04 21.70
CA GLY A 147 13.22 3.62 22.02
C GLY A 147 13.08 2.70 20.80
N LEU A 148 12.75 3.23 19.62
CA LEU A 148 12.51 2.47 18.39
C LEU A 148 13.73 2.39 17.48
N PHE A 149 14.46 3.49 17.32
CA PHE A 149 15.61 3.60 16.41
C PHE A 149 16.95 3.85 17.13
N GLY A 150 16.94 3.93 18.46
CA GLY A 150 18.12 4.25 19.27
C GLY A 150 18.54 5.72 19.15
N PRO A 151 19.58 6.15 19.90
CA PRO A 151 20.13 7.49 19.74
C PRO A 151 20.77 7.63 18.35
N SER A 152 20.42 8.72 17.64
CA SER A 152 21.04 9.02 16.34
C SER A 152 22.56 9.04 16.46
N ARG A 153 23.28 8.34 15.58
CA ARG A 153 24.75 8.22 15.62
C ARG A 153 25.49 9.56 15.57
N GLU A 154 24.83 10.63 15.13
CA GLU A 154 25.38 11.98 15.06
C GLU A 154 25.10 12.84 16.31
N ALA A 155 24.75 12.23 17.44
CA ALA A 155 24.65 12.96 18.72
C ALA A 155 25.99 13.58 19.21
N GLY A 156 27.10 13.37 18.49
CA GLY A 156 28.39 14.04 18.70
C GLY A 156 28.64 15.28 17.83
N ALA A 157 27.78 15.59 16.85
CA ALA A 157 27.95 16.75 15.98
C ALA A 157 26.65 17.57 15.99
N ALA A 158 26.75 18.79 16.52
CA ALA A 158 25.80 19.90 16.46
C ALA A 158 24.35 19.58 16.07
N VAL A 159 23.42 19.78 17.01
CA VAL A 159 21.94 19.83 16.86
C VAL A 159 21.49 19.79 15.39
N GLN A 160 21.36 18.58 14.84
CA GLN A 160 20.89 18.45 13.47
C GLN A 160 19.49 19.03 13.35
N ALA A 161 19.25 19.73 12.25
CA ALA A 161 17.94 20.24 11.87
C ALA A 161 16.92 19.08 11.77
N PRO A 162 15.63 19.33 12.10
CA PRO A 162 14.59 18.29 12.12
C PRO A 162 14.51 17.46 10.82
N ALA A 163 14.74 18.10 9.67
CA ALA A 163 14.71 17.45 8.36
C ALA A 163 15.81 16.38 8.16
N ALA A 164 17.01 16.58 8.72
CA ALA A 164 18.11 15.62 8.62
C ALA A 164 17.83 14.37 9.48
N ARG A 165 17.27 14.55 10.68
CA ARG A 165 16.83 13.42 11.52
C ARG A 165 15.71 12.63 10.87
N GLN A 166 14.86 13.29 10.08
CA GLN A 166 13.73 12.64 9.42
C GLN A 166 14.16 11.77 8.23
N ALA A 167 15.21 12.16 7.49
CA ALA A 167 15.75 11.38 6.38
C ALA A 167 16.36 10.04 6.83
N ASP A 168 17.05 10.00 7.98
CA ASP A 168 17.59 8.76 8.57
C ASP A 168 16.50 7.78 9.07
N ARG A 169 15.27 8.28 9.19
CA ARG A 169 14.10 7.56 9.71
C ARG A 169 13.09 7.20 8.62
N GLU A 170 13.32 7.64 7.38
CA GLU A 170 12.43 7.34 6.26
C GLU A 170 12.56 5.85 5.91
N LEU A 171 11.46 5.13 6.07
CA LEU A 171 11.39 3.73 5.71
C LEU A 171 11.31 3.60 4.19
N ASP A 172 11.93 2.54 3.66
CA ASP A 172 11.71 2.13 2.28
C ASP A 172 10.20 1.98 2.04
N PRO A 173 9.61 2.60 0.98
CA PRO A 173 8.20 2.44 0.64
C PRO A 173 7.76 0.97 0.56
N GLU A 174 8.68 0.07 0.19
CA GLU A 174 8.42 -1.36 0.20
C GLU A 174 8.16 -1.90 1.63
N ALA A 175 8.95 -1.47 2.63
CA ALA A 175 8.77 -1.86 4.02
C ALA A 175 7.42 -1.38 4.57
N VAL A 176 7.02 -0.15 4.23
CA VAL A 176 5.68 0.38 4.58
C VAL A 176 4.59 -0.45 3.92
N ALA A 177 4.76 -0.82 2.65
CA ALA A 177 3.79 -1.64 1.93
C ALA A 177 3.65 -3.04 2.52
N VAL A 178 4.77 -3.69 2.88
CA VAL A 178 4.79 -4.98 3.58
C VAL A 178 4.06 -4.86 4.92
N TRP A 179 4.37 -3.83 5.72
CA TRP A 179 3.69 -3.59 6.99
C TRP A 179 2.17 -3.41 6.84
N MET A 180 1.71 -2.57 5.91
CA MET A 180 0.28 -2.36 5.69
C MET A 180 -0.43 -3.64 5.24
N ARG A 181 0.21 -4.43 4.36
CA ARG A 181 -0.37 -5.70 3.93
C ARG A 181 -0.42 -6.73 5.06
N LEU A 182 0.53 -6.71 6.01
CA LEU A 182 0.50 -7.53 7.22
C LEU A 182 -0.69 -7.15 8.10
N GLU A 183 -0.84 -5.86 8.42
CA GLU A 183 -1.97 -5.36 9.21
C GLU A 183 -3.32 -5.69 8.59
N ALA A 184 -3.45 -5.49 7.27
CA ALA A 184 -4.68 -5.80 6.55
C ALA A 184 -4.96 -7.31 6.50
N ALA A 185 -3.92 -8.15 6.48
CA ALA A 185 -4.09 -9.61 6.59
C ALA A 185 -4.60 -10.02 7.98
N LEU A 186 -4.08 -9.39 9.04
CA LEU A 186 -4.55 -9.62 10.42
C LEU A 186 -6.00 -9.19 10.61
N ASP A 187 -6.39 -8.07 9.98
CA ASP A 187 -7.76 -7.60 9.97
C ASP A 187 -8.70 -8.56 9.23
N GLU A 188 -8.33 -8.99 8.02
CA GLU A 188 -9.11 -9.99 7.25
C GLU A 188 -9.26 -11.32 8.02
N ALA A 189 -8.22 -11.73 8.73
CA ALA A 189 -8.23 -12.92 9.57
C ALA A 189 -9.13 -12.77 10.81
N ALA A 190 -9.57 -11.55 11.13
CA ALA A 190 -10.20 -11.20 12.41
C ALA A 190 -9.37 -11.67 13.62
N VAL A 191 -8.04 -11.69 13.48
CA VAL A 191 -7.13 -12.16 14.53
C VAL A 191 -6.68 -10.96 15.38
N PRO A 192 -6.83 -11.03 16.72
CA PRO A 192 -6.26 -10.02 17.60
C PRO A 192 -4.73 -10.09 17.52
N GLY A 193 -4.12 -8.98 17.11
CA GLY A 193 -2.66 -8.85 17.00
C GLY A 193 -2.25 -7.71 16.08
N PHE A 194 -0.98 -7.30 16.15
CA PHE A 194 -0.49 -6.14 15.41
C PHE A 194 0.92 -6.40 14.87
N ALA A 195 1.24 -5.81 13.73
CA ALA A 195 2.59 -5.69 13.20
C ALA A 195 3.21 -4.38 13.69
N THR A 196 4.34 -4.42 14.38
CA THR A 196 5.06 -3.22 14.83
C THR A 196 6.44 -3.16 14.20
N LEU A 197 7.06 -1.99 14.24
CA LEU A 197 8.49 -1.88 13.97
C LEU A 197 9.24 -2.50 15.16
N ALA A 198 10.20 -3.38 14.89
CA ALA A 198 11.06 -3.91 15.93
C ALA A 198 12.10 -2.85 16.32
N PRO A 199 12.43 -2.71 17.62
CA PRO A 199 13.49 -1.82 18.06
C PRO A 199 14.80 -2.16 17.36
N ARG A 200 15.54 -1.13 16.95
CA ARG A 200 16.84 -1.26 16.29
C ARG A 200 17.94 -0.85 17.26
N ASP A 201 18.89 -1.75 17.47
CA ASP A 201 20.09 -1.41 18.23
C ASP A 201 20.98 -0.47 17.42
N ALA A 202 21.69 0.43 18.11
CA ALA A 202 22.62 1.37 17.48
C ALA A 202 23.76 0.67 16.71
N ALA A 203 24.05 -0.59 17.05
CA ALA A 203 24.99 -1.46 16.33
C ALA A 203 24.41 -1.95 14.97
N GLU A 204 23.09 -2.05 14.86
CA GLU A 204 22.36 -2.55 13.69
C GLU A 204 21.88 -1.44 12.75
N ALA A 205 22.43 -0.23 12.84
CA ALA A 205 22.03 0.94 12.04
C ALA A 205 22.21 0.78 10.51
N ALA A 206 22.87 -0.27 10.04
CA ALA A 206 22.94 -0.67 8.63
C ALA A 206 22.09 -1.91 8.28
N ALA A 207 21.50 -2.58 9.28
CA ALA A 207 20.69 -3.78 9.09
C ALA A 207 19.30 -3.43 8.54
N PRO A 208 18.64 -4.32 7.77
CA PRO A 208 17.28 -4.06 7.31
C PRO A 208 16.31 -3.82 8.48
N VAL A 209 15.30 -2.98 8.24
CA VAL A 209 14.21 -2.75 9.20
C VAL A 209 13.50 -4.07 9.46
N LYS A 210 13.32 -4.40 10.75
CA LYS A 210 12.68 -5.63 11.19
C LYS A 210 11.23 -5.32 11.58
N LEU A 211 10.29 -6.15 11.12
CA LEU A 211 8.90 -6.11 11.53
C LEU A 211 8.66 -7.18 12.59
N ARG A 212 7.99 -6.81 13.69
CA ARG A 212 7.56 -7.72 14.75
C ARG A 212 6.06 -7.98 14.62
N LEU A 213 5.65 -9.23 14.76
CA LEU A 213 4.23 -9.62 14.81
C LEU A 213 3.90 -10.04 16.23
N ASP A 214 3.00 -9.30 16.86
CA ASP A 214 2.48 -9.62 18.20
C ASP A 214 1.14 -10.35 18.01
N LEU A 215 1.15 -11.68 18.15
CA LEU A 215 0.01 -12.57 17.91
C LEU A 215 -0.25 -13.47 19.13
N ALA A 216 -1.52 -13.76 19.41
CA ALA A 216 -1.86 -14.80 20.38
C ALA A 216 -1.46 -16.18 19.83
N ALA A 217 -0.83 -17.01 20.67
CA ALA A 217 -0.29 -18.31 20.23
C ALA A 217 -1.35 -19.22 19.57
N GLY A 218 -2.59 -19.18 20.06
CA GLY A 218 -3.69 -20.01 19.53
C GLY A 218 -4.16 -19.61 18.12
N SER A 219 -4.01 -18.35 17.73
CA SER A 219 -4.42 -17.82 16.42
C SER A 219 -3.24 -17.60 15.46
N ALA A 220 -2.01 -17.74 15.94
CA ALA A 220 -0.80 -17.51 15.16
C ALA A 220 -0.72 -18.35 13.87
N PRO A 221 -1.04 -19.67 13.85
CA PRO A 221 -0.95 -20.46 12.62
C PRO A 221 -1.86 -19.94 11.49
N GLU A 222 -3.10 -19.57 11.82
CA GLU A 222 -4.07 -19.03 10.87
C GLU A 222 -3.65 -17.65 10.35
N ALA A 223 -3.23 -16.77 11.26
CA ALA A 223 -2.71 -15.46 10.90
C ALA A 223 -1.49 -15.56 9.95
N LEU A 224 -0.53 -16.43 10.25
CA LEU A 224 0.66 -16.64 9.42
C LEU A 224 0.31 -17.21 8.05
N HIS A 225 -0.66 -18.12 7.97
CA HIS A 225 -1.15 -18.65 6.69
C HIS A 225 -1.74 -17.54 5.80
N LEU A 226 -2.62 -16.70 6.35
CA LEU A 226 -3.27 -15.61 5.62
C LEU A 226 -2.27 -14.52 5.21
N ILE A 227 -1.34 -14.18 6.12
CA ILE A 227 -0.20 -13.31 5.82
C ILE A 227 0.57 -13.87 4.62
N GLY A 228 0.99 -15.14 4.65
CA GLY A 228 1.74 -15.76 3.56
C GLY A 228 1.00 -15.69 2.22
N ARG A 229 -0.32 -15.95 2.23
CA ARG A 229 -1.17 -15.83 1.05
C ARG A 229 -1.21 -14.39 0.50
N ARG A 230 -1.33 -13.37 1.35
CA ARG A 230 -1.32 -11.95 0.93
C ARG A 230 0.05 -11.44 0.46
N MET A 231 1.14 -12.02 0.98
CA MET A 231 2.50 -11.67 0.59
C MET A 231 2.95 -12.37 -0.70
N THR A 232 2.30 -13.47 -1.09
CA THR A 232 2.68 -14.26 -2.27
C THR A 232 2.88 -13.43 -3.56
N PRO A 233 2.03 -12.43 -3.90
CA PRO A 233 2.26 -11.58 -5.06
C PRO A 233 3.57 -10.79 -4.98
N LEU A 234 3.91 -10.22 -3.81
CA LEU A 234 5.17 -9.49 -3.63
C LEU A 234 6.36 -10.42 -3.83
N VAL A 235 6.33 -11.62 -3.23
CA VAL A 235 7.39 -12.62 -3.39
C VAL A 235 7.63 -12.93 -4.86
N ARG A 236 6.56 -13.16 -5.64
CA ARG A 236 6.65 -13.42 -7.08
C ARG A 236 7.21 -12.23 -7.86
N ASP A 237 6.86 -11.00 -7.47
CA ASP A 237 7.40 -9.79 -8.09
C ASP A 237 8.91 -9.64 -7.80
N HIS A 238 9.37 -9.98 -6.60
CA HIS A 238 10.79 -10.03 -6.25
C HIS A 238 11.56 -11.09 -7.03
N GLU A 239 11.00 -12.29 -7.19
CA GLU A 239 11.60 -13.36 -7.98
C GLU A 239 11.82 -12.91 -9.43
N LYS A 240 10.79 -12.36 -10.07
CA LYS A 240 10.89 -11.81 -11.43
C LYS A 240 11.91 -10.68 -11.52
N ALA A 241 11.92 -9.76 -10.56
CA ALA A 241 12.88 -8.66 -10.54
C ALA A 241 14.33 -9.17 -10.40
N ARG A 242 14.56 -10.22 -9.59
CA ARG A 242 15.87 -10.88 -9.46
C ARG A 242 16.30 -11.55 -10.76
N GLU A 243 15.40 -12.26 -11.43
CA GLU A 243 15.65 -12.90 -12.72
C GLU A 243 16.04 -11.88 -13.79
N GLU A 244 15.31 -10.77 -13.89
CA GLU A 244 15.61 -9.69 -14.83
C GLU A 244 16.94 -8.99 -14.52
N ARG A 245 17.26 -8.76 -13.25
CA ARG A 245 18.58 -8.25 -12.83
C ARG A 245 19.70 -9.22 -13.22
N ALA A 246 19.52 -10.51 -12.99
CA ALA A 246 20.50 -11.54 -13.36
C ALA A 246 20.69 -11.61 -14.89
N LYS A 247 19.60 -11.53 -15.67
CA LYS A 247 19.64 -11.48 -17.14
C LYS A 247 20.42 -10.27 -17.65
N ARG A 248 20.16 -9.09 -17.08
CA ARG A 248 20.90 -7.85 -17.41
C ARG A 248 22.38 -7.95 -17.05
N ALA A 249 22.71 -8.52 -15.89
CA ALA A 249 24.10 -8.72 -15.47
C ALA A 249 24.86 -9.67 -16.43
N ARG A 250 24.23 -10.78 -16.84
CA ARG A 250 24.79 -11.70 -17.85
C ARG A 250 25.01 -11.02 -19.20
N ALA A 251 24.04 -10.24 -19.67
CA ALA A 251 24.16 -9.49 -20.93
C ALA A 251 25.31 -8.46 -20.87
N ARG A 252 25.47 -7.76 -19.74
CA ARG A 252 26.60 -6.83 -19.53
C ARG A 252 27.95 -7.55 -19.52
N ALA A 253 28.03 -8.72 -18.88
CA ALA A 253 29.25 -9.52 -18.85
C ALA A 253 29.62 -10.06 -20.23
N ALA A 254 28.64 -10.51 -21.02
CA ALA A 254 28.85 -10.96 -22.40
C ALA A 254 29.40 -9.83 -23.28
N ARG A 255 28.81 -8.63 -23.22
CA ARG A 255 29.29 -7.45 -23.96
C ARG A 255 30.72 -7.05 -23.59
N ARG A 256 31.10 -7.13 -22.31
CA ARG A 256 32.48 -6.85 -21.89
C ARG A 256 33.46 -7.85 -22.51
N ARG A 257 33.11 -9.15 -22.54
CA ARG A 257 33.95 -10.19 -23.16
C ARG A 257 34.10 -10.01 -24.68
N GLU A 258 33.07 -9.51 -25.37
CA GLU A 258 33.15 -9.20 -26.80
C GLU A 258 34.04 -7.99 -27.10
N VAL A 259 34.04 -6.98 -26.22
CA VAL A 259 34.92 -5.79 -26.35
C VAL A 259 36.37 -6.12 -25.97
N ASP A 260 36.58 -7.00 -25.00
CA ASP A 260 37.91 -7.44 -24.56
C ASP A 260 38.46 -8.64 -25.38
N ALA A 261 37.73 -9.10 -26.40
CA ALA A 261 38.21 -10.16 -27.29
C ALA A 261 39.39 -9.61 -28.11
N PRO A 262 40.60 -10.20 -28.02
CA PRO A 262 41.72 -9.75 -28.83
C PRO A 262 41.35 -9.93 -30.30
N GLU A 263 41.39 -8.85 -31.08
CA GLU A 263 41.38 -8.93 -32.54
C GLU A 263 42.46 -9.93 -32.92
N SER A 264 42.03 -11.09 -33.42
CA SER A 264 42.94 -12.10 -33.94
C SER A 264 43.55 -11.49 -35.20
N ASP A 265 44.72 -10.87 -35.05
CA ASP A 265 45.45 -10.25 -36.16
C ASP A 265 45.71 -11.33 -37.23
N PRO A 266 45.04 -11.27 -38.40
CA PRO A 266 45.15 -12.29 -39.43
C PRO A 266 46.56 -12.34 -40.05
N ARG A 267 47.47 -11.43 -39.67
CA ARG A 267 48.86 -11.40 -40.16
C ARG A 267 49.80 -12.37 -39.45
N LEU A 268 49.42 -12.97 -38.32
CA LEU A 268 50.28 -13.92 -37.59
C LEU A 268 50.26 -15.35 -38.14
N HIS A 269 49.30 -15.70 -39.02
CA HIS A 269 49.25 -17.06 -39.60
C HIS A 269 50.18 -17.29 -40.81
N LYS A 270 50.81 -16.25 -41.37
CA LYS A 270 51.73 -16.40 -42.51
C LYS A 270 53.20 -16.71 -42.15
N GLN A 271 53.55 -16.78 -40.87
CA GLN A 271 54.94 -17.06 -40.44
C GLN A 271 55.20 -18.51 -39.99
N ARG A 272 54.22 -19.42 -40.08
CA ARG A 272 54.39 -20.82 -39.66
C ARG A 272 54.60 -21.83 -40.80
N GLU A 273 54.74 -21.38 -42.05
CA GLU A 273 55.01 -22.25 -43.22
C GLU A 273 56.34 -21.94 -43.91
N ARG A 274 57.37 -21.55 -43.17
CA ARG A 274 58.76 -21.49 -43.69
C ARG A 274 59.73 -22.20 -42.78
#